data_AF-A7SQZ1-F1
#
_entry.id   AF-A7SQZ1-F1
#
_cell.length_a   1.000
_cell.length_b   1.000
_cell.length_c   1.000
_cell.angle_alpha   90.00
_cell.angle_beta   90.00
_cell.angle_gamma   90.00
#
_symmetry.space_group_name_H-M   'P 1'
#
loop_
_entity.id
_entity.type
_entity.pdbx_description
1 polymer ?
#
loop_
_entity_poly.entity_id
_entity_poly.type
_entity_poly.pdbx_seq_one_letter_code
_entity_poly.pdbx_strand_id
1 'polypeptide(L)'
;RTEYMRQLMRYIQVDSYGACLRNKDGLIGLYGKRDNKYVFKQHKLILSRYYKFSLVFMNQDCDYFVDDRLYHSLTSGSVPVYMGSDKVDQFLPGNLKNSIIKVSDFKGPKELAEYLNYLMTNETAYNKYLEWKWKG
;
A
#
# COMPACT_ATOMS: atom_id res chain seq x y z
N ARG A 1 3.92 13.94 0.19
CA ARG A 1 3.39 12.60 0.60
C ARG A 1 2.49 12.66 1.81
N THR A 2 2.97 13.12 2.97
CA THR A 2 2.12 13.33 4.16
C THR A 2 0.90 14.20 3.86
N GLU A 3 1.08 15.29 3.11
CA GLU A 3 -0.05 16.15 2.71
C GLU A 3 -1.06 15.43 1.82
N TYR A 4 -0.59 14.64 0.83
CA TYR A 4 -1.46 13.83 -0.01
C TYR A 4 -2.27 12.83 0.83
N MET A 5 -1.62 12.15 1.78
CA MET A 5 -2.29 11.23 2.71
C MET A 5 -3.32 11.97 3.57
N ARG A 6 -2.99 13.15 4.09
CA ARG A 6 -3.92 14.00 4.86
C ARG A 6 -5.16 14.39 4.06
N GLN A 7 -5.00 14.70 2.77
CA GLN A 7 -6.11 15.01 1.89
C GLN A 7 -6.94 13.76 1.57
N LEU A 8 -6.29 12.63 1.29
CA LEU A 8 -6.96 11.34 1.05
C LEU A 8 -7.82 10.91 2.24
N MET A 9 -7.30 11.07 3.46
CA MET A 9 -7.99 10.77 4.73
C MET A 9 -9.30 11.54 4.93
N ARG A 10 -9.56 12.60 4.16
CA ARG A 10 -10.84 13.34 4.20
C ARG A 10 -11.95 12.63 3.42
N TYR A 11 -11.60 11.74 2.50
CA TYR A 11 -12.53 11.11 1.57
C TYR A 11 -12.67 9.59 1.80
N ILE A 12 -11.70 8.96 2.45
CA ILE A 12 -11.70 7.54 2.79
C ILE A 12 -11.00 7.31 4.12
N GLN A 13 -11.49 6.35 4.91
CA GLN A 13 -10.82 5.98 6.16
C GLN A 13 -9.46 5.34 5.85
N VAL A 14 -8.40 5.88 6.43
CA VAL A 14 -7.04 5.32 6.38
C VAL A 14 -6.57 5.12 7.81
N ASP A 15 -6.20 3.89 8.13
CA ASP A 15 -5.61 3.55 9.42
C ASP A 15 -4.07 3.66 9.33
N SER A 16 -3.50 4.58 10.09
CA SER A 16 -2.05 4.80 10.19
C SER A 16 -1.54 4.39 11.57
N TYR A 17 -0.69 3.37 11.56
CA TYR A 17 -0.04 2.79 12.74
C TYR A 17 1.39 3.29 12.96
N GLY A 18 1.96 3.99 11.97
CA GLY A 18 3.29 4.60 12.06
C GLY A 18 3.22 5.96 12.75
N ALA A 19 4.39 6.57 13.00
CA ALA A 19 4.43 7.87 13.69
C ALA A 19 3.79 9.01 12.89
N CYS A 20 3.76 8.92 11.56
CA CYS A 20 3.19 9.93 10.68
C CYS A 20 1.65 9.80 10.61
N LEU A 21 0.94 10.89 10.93
CA LEU A 21 -0.54 10.96 10.95
C LEU A 21 -1.17 9.78 11.71
N ARG A 22 -0.52 9.36 12.81
CA ARG A 22 -0.94 8.21 13.62
C ARG A 22 -2.39 8.39 14.07
N ASN A 23 -3.22 7.39 13.80
CA ASN A 23 -4.59 7.31 14.32
C ASN A 23 -4.96 5.91 14.83
N LYS A 24 -4.04 4.94 14.73
CA LYS A 24 -4.12 3.62 15.33
C LYS A 24 -2.86 3.29 16.13
N ASP A 25 -3.05 2.52 17.18
CA ASP A 25 -1.97 2.01 18.02
C ASP A 25 -1.60 0.57 17.64
N GLY A 26 -0.43 0.10 18.07
CA GLY A 26 -0.08 -1.32 18.01
C GLY A 26 1.22 -1.66 17.27
N LEU A 27 1.75 -0.76 16.44
CA LEU A 27 3.03 -1.01 15.75
C LEU A 27 4.22 -0.21 16.28
N ILE A 28 4.03 1.01 16.78
CA ILE A 28 5.16 1.85 17.22
C ILE A 28 5.94 1.24 18.39
N GLY A 29 5.25 0.63 19.36
CA GLY A 29 5.91 -0.06 20.47
C GLY A 29 6.70 -1.32 20.06
N LEU A 30 6.63 -1.73 18.79
CA LEU A 30 7.34 -2.88 18.24
C LEU A 30 8.60 -2.48 17.46
N TYR A 31 8.92 -1.18 17.34
CA TYR A 31 10.20 -0.74 16.80
C TYR A 31 11.33 -1.19 17.74
N GLY A 32 12.33 -1.90 17.21
CA GLY A 32 13.44 -2.45 17.97
C GLY A 32 13.34 -3.95 18.22
N LYS A 33 14.09 -4.44 19.22
CA LYS A 33 14.11 -5.85 19.61
C LYS A 33 13.14 -6.09 20.77
N ARG A 34 12.32 -7.13 20.64
CA ARG A 34 11.55 -7.72 21.74
C ARG A 34 12.06 -9.15 21.93
N ASP A 35 12.50 -9.49 23.14
CA ASP A 35 13.14 -10.78 23.44
C ASP A 35 14.29 -11.12 22.48
N ASN A 36 15.15 -10.11 22.22
CA ASN A 36 16.27 -10.18 21.27
C ASN A 36 15.89 -10.45 19.79
N LYS A 37 14.61 -10.34 19.42
CA LYS A 37 14.09 -10.54 18.04
C LYS A 37 13.45 -9.28 17.48
N TYR A 38 13.63 -9.04 16.18
CA TYR A 38 12.93 -7.98 15.45
C TYR A 38 11.55 -8.47 14.99
N VAL A 39 10.50 -8.08 15.71
CA VAL A 39 9.14 -8.58 15.47
C VAL A 39 8.26 -7.66 14.62
N PHE A 40 8.69 -6.40 14.40
CA PHE A 40 7.95 -5.38 13.66
C PHE A 40 7.50 -5.86 12.27
N LYS A 41 8.41 -6.40 11.47
CA LYS A 41 8.13 -6.84 10.09
C LYS A 41 7.02 -7.90 10.07
N GLN A 42 7.07 -8.88 10.97
CA GLN A 42 6.07 -9.95 11.04
C GLN A 42 4.69 -9.40 11.42
N HIS A 43 4.62 -8.55 12.44
CA HIS A 43 3.36 -7.94 12.88
C HIS A 43 2.77 -7.03 11.81
N LYS A 44 3.61 -6.23 11.12
CA LYS A 44 3.18 -5.42 9.98
C LYS A 44 2.57 -6.28 8.88
N LEU A 45 3.22 -7.39 8.51
CA LEU A 45 2.72 -8.29 7.46
C LEU A 45 1.42 -8.97 7.85
N ILE A 46 1.26 -9.40 9.11
CA ILE A 46 0.02 -9.97 9.63
C ILE A 46 -1.09 -8.92 9.60
N LEU A 47 -0.83 -7.71 10.10
CA LEU A 47 -1.79 -6.61 10.09
C LEU A 47 -2.25 -6.26 8.67
N SER A 48 -1.33 -6.21 7.71
CA SER A 48 -1.64 -5.86 6.31
C SER A 48 -2.62 -6.83 5.66
N ARG A 49 -2.76 -8.08 6.16
CA ARG A 49 -3.74 -9.06 5.65
C ARG A 49 -5.19 -8.69 5.95
N TYR A 50 -5.42 -7.84 6.94
CA TYR A 50 -6.76 -7.37 7.32
C TYR A 50 -7.21 -6.15 6.52
N TYR A 51 -6.37 -5.62 5.61
CA TYR A 51 -6.67 -4.45 4.79
C TYR A 51 -6.68 -4.80 3.30
N LYS A 52 -7.72 -4.37 2.59
CA LYS A 52 -7.79 -4.49 1.12
C LYS A 52 -6.66 -3.72 0.43
N PHE A 53 -6.25 -2.59 0.99
CA PHE A 53 -5.23 -1.73 0.40
C PHE A 53 -4.13 -1.39 1.40
N SER A 54 -2.89 -1.29 0.90
CA SER A 54 -1.78 -0.72 1.65
C SER A 54 -1.22 0.49 0.91
N LEU A 55 -1.07 1.62 1.62
CA LEU A 55 -0.45 2.80 1.05
C LEU A 55 1.07 2.60 0.98
N VAL A 56 1.60 2.49 -0.25
CA VAL A 56 3.03 2.33 -0.53
C VAL A 56 3.54 3.64 -1.13
N PHE A 57 3.70 4.64 -0.27
CA PHE A 57 4.24 5.94 -0.66
C PHE A 57 5.73 5.94 -0.37
N MET A 58 6.56 5.99 -1.43
CA MET A 58 8.02 5.95 -1.32
C MET A 58 8.55 7.17 -0.55
N ASN A 59 9.82 7.21 -0.14
CA ASN A 59 10.32 8.39 0.59
C ASN A 59 10.87 9.46 -0.34
N GLN A 60 11.26 9.08 -1.55
CA GLN A 60 11.74 9.97 -2.60
C GLN A 60 11.12 9.54 -3.93
N ASP A 61 10.81 10.50 -4.80
CA ASP A 61 10.32 10.24 -6.16
C ASP A 61 11.54 10.14 -7.09
N CYS A 62 12.43 9.19 -6.78
CA CYS A 62 13.65 8.94 -7.53
C CYS A 62 13.45 7.74 -8.44
N ASP A 63 13.90 7.89 -9.68
CA ASP A 63 14.00 6.77 -10.61
C ASP A 63 14.80 5.65 -9.97
N TYR A 64 14.26 4.44 -10.10
CA TYR A 64 14.82 3.20 -9.57
C TYR A 64 14.86 3.06 -8.04
N PHE A 65 14.19 3.95 -7.29
CA PHE A 65 13.98 3.78 -5.86
C PHE A 65 12.64 3.08 -5.56
N VAL A 66 12.66 1.75 -5.60
CA VAL A 66 11.55 0.89 -5.16
C VAL A 66 12.03 0.03 -4.00
N ASP A 67 11.42 0.19 -2.82
CA ASP A 67 11.78 -0.58 -1.63
C ASP A 67 10.84 -1.76 -1.35
N ASP A 68 11.20 -2.56 -0.34
CA ASP A 68 10.47 -3.76 0.06
C ASP A 68 9.00 -3.53 0.45
N ARG A 69 8.56 -2.27 0.70
CA ARG A 69 7.16 -1.99 1.06
C ARG A 69 6.20 -2.46 -0.03
N LEU A 70 6.61 -2.38 -1.30
CA LEU A 70 5.81 -2.84 -2.43
C LEU A 70 5.58 -4.36 -2.36
N TYR A 71 6.67 -5.12 -2.24
CA TYR A 71 6.61 -6.58 -2.12
C TYR A 71 5.91 -7.05 -0.84
N HIS A 72 6.06 -6.34 0.29
CA HIS A 72 5.34 -6.64 1.52
C HIS A 72 3.83 -6.56 1.36
N SER A 73 3.33 -5.55 0.64
CA SER A 73 1.90 -5.39 0.35
C SER A 73 1.38 -6.51 -0.56
N LEU A 74 2.09 -6.78 -1.65
CA LEU A 74 1.74 -7.84 -2.60
C LEU A 74 1.66 -9.22 -1.91
N THR A 75 2.69 -9.56 -1.13
CA THR A 75 2.77 -10.84 -0.42
C THR A 75 1.75 -10.97 0.73
N SER A 76 1.32 -9.86 1.34
CA SER A 76 0.23 -9.89 2.33
C SER A 76 -1.16 -9.98 1.70
N GLY A 77 -1.28 -9.89 0.37
CA GLY A 77 -2.57 -9.87 -0.33
C GLY A 77 -3.37 -8.58 -0.22
N SER A 78 -2.68 -7.52 0.18
CA SER A 78 -3.23 -6.17 0.20
C SER A 78 -2.78 -5.44 -1.06
N VAL A 79 -3.70 -4.88 -1.84
CA VAL A 79 -3.39 -4.23 -3.11
C VAL A 79 -2.60 -2.94 -2.83
N PRO A 80 -1.38 -2.78 -3.39
CA PRO A 80 -0.57 -1.59 -3.15
C PRO A 80 -1.17 -0.36 -3.85
N VAL A 81 -1.37 0.72 -3.09
CA VAL A 81 -1.62 2.06 -3.63
C VAL A 81 -0.28 2.80 -3.65
N TYR A 82 0.31 2.89 -4.84
CA TYR A 82 1.70 3.27 -5.04
C TYR A 82 1.86 4.75 -5.39
N MET A 83 2.72 5.46 -4.65
CA MET A 83 3.17 6.82 -4.95
C MET A 83 4.70 6.87 -4.94
N GLY A 84 5.32 7.00 -6.10
CA GLY A 84 6.77 6.93 -6.28
C GLY A 84 7.16 7.15 -7.75
N SER A 85 8.18 6.43 -8.21
CA SER A 85 8.68 6.52 -9.59
C SER A 85 7.67 5.99 -10.61
N ASP A 86 7.50 6.72 -11.71
CA ASP A 86 6.69 6.28 -12.86
C ASP A 86 7.26 5.03 -13.57
N LYS A 87 8.52 4.69 -13.28
CA LYS A 87 9.19 3.49 -13.78
C LYS A 87 8.92 2.24 -12.93
N VAL A 88 8.00 2.29 -11.96
CA VAL A 88 7.65 1.15 -11.09
C VAL A 88 7.32 -0.12 -11.89
N ASP A 89 6.72 0.02 -13.08
CA ASP A 89 6.37 -1.09 -13.95
C ASP A 89 7.60 -1.87 -14.47
N GLN A 90 8.80 -1.29 -14.44
CA GLN A 90 10.05 -1.99 -14.77
C GLN A 90 10.48 -2.97 -13.67
N PHE A 91 10.00 -2.78 -12.44
CA PHE A 91 10.27 -3.62 -11.27
C PHE A 91 9.21 -4.71 -11.07
N LEU A 92 8.14 -4.67 -11.86
CA LEU A 92 7.00 -5.60 -11.79
C LEU A 92 7.00 -6.49 -13.03
N PRO A 93 7.51 -7.73 -12.94
CA PRO A 93 7.56 -8.63 -14.09
C PRO A 93 6.17 -9.13 -14.48
N GLY A 94 5.97 -9.41 -15.77
CA GLY A 94 4.78 -10.06 -16.29
C GLY A 94 3.47 -9.33 -15.95
N ASN A 95 2.50 -10.09 -15.44
CA ASN A 95 1.19 -9.60 -15.06
C ASN A 95 1.18 -8.82 -13.72
N LEU A 96 2.29 -8.78 -12.99
CA LEU A 96 2.39 -8.06 -11.72
C LEU A 96 2.23 -6.55 -11.90
N LYS A 97 2.42 -6.01 -13.11
CA LYS A 97 2.14 -4.60 -13.45
C LYS A 97 0.68 -4.22 -13.21
N ASN A 98 -0.24 -5.18 -13.34
CA ASN A 98 -1.67 -4.97 -13.13
C ASN A 98 -2.08 -5.12 -11.65
N SER A 99 -1.12 -5.38 -10.76
CA SER A 99 -1.38 -5.66 -9.33
C SER A 99 -1.34 -4.43 -8.43
N ILE A 100 -1.03 -3.25 -8.99
CA ILE A 100 -0.85 -2.01 -8.23
C ILE A 100 -1.78 -0.91 -8.72
N ILE A 101 -2.14 0.00 -7.82
CA ILE A 101 -2.90 1.22 -8.14
C ILE A 101 -1.91 2.38 -8.08
N LYS A 102 -1.57 2.98 -9.22
CA LYS A 102 -0.64 4.12 -9.27
C LYS A 102 -1.38 5.40 -8.96
N VAL A 103 -0.91 6.15 -7.97
CA VAL A 103 -1.50 7.44 -7.58
C VAL A 103 -1.43 8.46 -8.73
N SER A 104 -0.42 8.37 -9.60
CA SER A 104 -0.25 9.25 -10.76
C SER A 104 -1.32 9.06 -11.84
N ASP A 105 -2.10 7.97 -11.82
CA ASP A 105 -3.20 7.75 -12.76
C ASP A 105 -4.47 8.58 -12.40
N PHE A 106 -4.46 9.31 -11.28
CA PHE A 106 -5.59 10.09 -10.76
C PHE A 106 -5.25 11.58 -10.68
N LYS A 107 -6.25 12.44 -10.92
CA LYS A 107 -6.15 13.91 -10.83
C LYS A 107 -5.92 14.40 -9.40
N GLY A 108 -6.24 13.57 -8.40
CA GLY A 108 -5.97 13.88 -7.01
C GLY A 108 -6.60 12.92 -6.00
N PRO A 109 -6.47 13.22 -4.70
CA PRO A 109 -6.88 12.32 -3.61
C PRO A 109 -8.35 11.95 -3.61
N LYS A 110 -9.23 12.85 -4.09
CA LYS A 110 -10.67 12.61 -4.15
C LYS A 110 -11.02 11.54 -5.17
N GLU A 111 -10.50 11.66 -6.40
CA GLU A 111 -10.75 10.68 -7.47
C GLU A 111 -10.14 9.31 -7.11
N LEU A 112 -8.95 9.30 -6.49
CA LEU A 112 -8.38 8.08 -5.94
C LEU A 112 -9.30 7.45 -4.88
N ALA A 113 -9.83 8.23 -3.94
CA ALA A 113 -10.74 7.72 -2.91
C ALA A 113 -12.03 7.13 -3.50
N GLU A 114 -12.62 7.81 -4.50
CA GLU A 114 -13.79 7.32 -5.23
C GLU A 114 -13.50 5.97 -5.90
N TYR A 115 -12.32 5.83 -6.52
CA TYR A 115 -11.90 4.58 -7.13
C TYR A 115 -11.68 3.45 -6.11
N LEU A 116 -11.03 3.76 -4.98
CA LEU A 116 -10.84 2.78 -3.90
C LEU A 116 -12.19 2.33 -3.30
N ASN A 117 -13.14 3.25 -3.12
CA ASN A 117 -14.50 2.92 -2.69
C ASN A 117 -15.22 2.00 -3.68
N TYR A 118 -15.12 2.29 -4.98
CA TYR A 118 -15.64 1.41 -6.03
C TYR A 118 -15.07 -0.02 -5.91
N LEU A 119 -13.74 -0.16 -5.74
CA LEU A 119 -13.10 -1.47 -5.57
C LEU A 119 -13.50 -2.17 -4.27
N MET A 120 -13.79 -1.44 -3.19
CA MET A 120 -14.30 -2.05 -1.96
C MET A 120 -15.68 -2.69 -2.16
N THR A 121 -16.51 -2.10 -3.02
CA THR A 121 -17.87 -2.58 -3.32
C THR A 121 -17.95 -3.53 -4.52
N ASN A 122 -16.90 -3.62 -5.33
CA ASN A 122 -16.86 -4.46 -6.53
C ASN A 122 -15.73 -5.49 -6.44
N GLU A 123 -16.08 -6.67 -5.93
CA GLU A 123 -15.12 -7.77 -5.76
C GLU A 123 -14.51 -8.24 -7.07
N THR A 124 -15.28 -8.28 -8.16
CA THR A 124 -14.76 -8.67 -9.47
C THR A 124 -13.67 -7.70 -9.94
N ALA A 125 -13.88 -6.40 -9.77
CA ALA A 125 -12.88 -5.39 -10.12
C ALA A 125 -11.66 -5.46 -9.19
N TYR A 126 -11.86 -5.63 -7.88
CA TYR A 126 -10.77 -5.78 -6.92
C TYR A 126 -9.93 -7.04 -7.20
N ASN A 127 -10.56 -8.17 -7.50
CA ASN A 127 -9.88 -9.44 -7.72
C ASN A 127 -8.97 -9.42 -8.97
N LYS A 128 -9.21 -8.51 -9.94
CA LYS A 128 -8.30 -8.29 -11.07
C LYS A 128 -6.88 -7.93 -10.62
N TYR A 129 -6.75 -7.16 -9.53
CA TYR A 129 -5.44 -6.80 -8.95
C TYR A 129 -4.73 -7.97 -8.27
N LEU A 130 -5.46 -9.06 -7.98
CA LEU A 130 -4.93 -10.25 -7.33
C LEU A 130 -4.72 -11.41 -8.32
N GLU A 131 -5.05 -11.24 -9.60
CA GLU A 131 -4.99 -12.31 -10.60
C GLU A 131 -3.60 -12.92 -10.78
N TRP A 132 -2.55 -12.12 -10.60
CA TRP A 132 -1.16 -12.56 -10.67
C TRP A 132 -0.82 -13.70 -9.69
N LYS A 133 -1.64 -13.90 -8.64
CA LYS A 133 -1.44 -14.98 -7.67
C LYS A 133 -1.78 -16.36 -8.21
N TRP A 134 -2.62 -16.43 -9.24
CA TRP A 134 -3.13 -17.70 -9.78
C TRP A 134 -3.02 -17.81 -11.30
N LYS A 135 -2.83 -16.70 -12.02
CA LYS A 135 -2.45 -16.68 -13.43
C LYS A 135 -0.93 -16.47 -13.51
N GLY A 136 -0.23 -17.46 -14.06
CA GLY A 136 1.21 -17.38 -14.36
C GLY A 136 1.48 -16.55 -15.61
#